data_AF-A0A6A4QHT6-F1
#
_entry.id   AF-A0A6A4QHT6-F1
#
_cell.length_a   1.000
_cell.length_b   1.000
_cell.length_c   1.000
_cell.angle_alpha   90.00
_cell.angle_beta   90.00
_cell.angle_gamma   90.00
#
_symmetry.space_group_name_H-M   'P 1'
#
loop_
_entity.id
_entity.type
_entity.pdbx_description
1 polymer ?
#
loop_
_entity_poly.entity_id
_entity_poly.type
_entity_poly.pdbx_seq_one_letter_code
_entity_poly.pdbx_strand_id
1 'polypeptide(L)'
;MNYRFCFIFFTFLLLDSSTISNAIQNHIKTVVVLVMENRSFDHMLGWMKKLNPNINGVTGSEFNMLFVNDSKSTRFMFKDKAKHVNPNPGHTFDAISEQIFGSKNGFADPAPMNGFVQQAHSIDKSNKMAENVMNGFTPNKVAVYKTLVSQFAVFDRLVYTFYTFTTISFFFFHYDL
;
A
#
# COMPACT_ATOMS: atom_id res chain seq x y z
N MET A 1 -15.97 79.20 31.82
CA MET A 1 -14.69 79.02 32.54
C MET A 1 -14.63 77.62 33.12
N ASN A 2 -13.47 76.99 32.97
CA ASN A 2 -12.94 75.82 33.69
C ASN A 2 -12.69 74.55 32.85
N TYR A 3 -11.53 73.97 33.13
CA TYR A 3 -10.63 73.25 32.24
C TYR A 3 -10.78 71.71 32.30
N ARG A 4 -10.39 71.10 31.17
CA ARG A 4 -9.61 69.84 30.97
C ARG A 4 -9.75 68.73 32.03
N PHE A 5 -9.99 67.51 31.57
CA PHE A 5 -9.06 66.40 31.82
C PHE A 5 -9.22 65.32 30.75
N CYS A 6 -8.10 64.92 30.14
CA CYS A 6 -8.00 63.84 29.17
C CYS A 6 -7.63 62.56 29.95
N PHE A 7 -8.39 61.48 29.76
CA PHE A 7 -8.00 60.14 30.20
C PHE A 7 -8.21 59.17 29.04
N ILE A 8 -7.10 58.62 28.56
CA ILE A 8 -7.04 57.60 27.51
C ILE A 8 -7.43 56.27 28.14
N PHE A 9 -8.57 55.71 27.73
CA PHE A 9 -8.98 54.35 28.12
C PHE A 9 -8.40 53.34 27.12
N PHE A 10 -7.38 52.59 27.54
CA PHE A 10 -6.96 51.36 26.86
C PHE A 10 -7.91 50.23 27.28
N THR A 11 -8.85 49.86 26.42
CA THR A 11 -9.68 48.65 26.59
C THR A 11 -8.85 47.40 26.28
N PHE A 12 -8.43 46.67 27.32
CA PHE A 12 -8.07 45.26 27.19
C PHE A 12 -9.35 44.43 27.24
N LEU A 13 -9.82 43.99 26.07
CA LEU A 13 -10.84 42.95 25.94
C LEU A 13 -10.18 41.59 26.18
N LEU A 14 -10.29 41.07 27.41
CA LEU A 14 -10.06 39.65 27.68
C LEU A 14 -11.29 38.89 27.18
N LEU A 15 -11.23 38.42 25.93
CA LEU A 15 -12.15 37.39 25.43
C LEU A 15 -11.72 36.07 26.06
N ASP A 16 -12.40 35.70 27.14
CA ASP A 16 -12.32 34.37 27.73
C ASP A 16 -12.98 33.36 26.77
N SER A 17 -12.23 32.94 25.76
CA SER A 17 -12.64 31.85 24.88
C SER A 17 -12.44 30.55 25.63
N SER A 18 -13.42 30.20 26.48
CA SER A 18 -13.69 28.81 26.83
C SER A 18 -14.15 28.08 25.55
N THR A 19 -13.18 27.81 24.68
CA THR A 19 -13.36 26.82 23.64
C THR A 19 -13.55 25.51 24.39
N ILE A 20 -14.80 25.04 24.44
CA ILE A 20 -15.10 23.64 24.72
C ILE A 20 -14.45 22.89 23.55
N SER A 21 -13.17 22.59 23.67
CA SER A 21 -12.55 21.61 22.82
C SER A 21 -13.19 20.28 23.22
N ASN A 22 -14.18 19.83 22.45
CA ASN A 22 -14.42 18.41 22.30
C ASN A 22 -13.21 17.82 21.56
N ALA A 23 -12.04 17.94 22.17
CA ALA A 23 -10.87 17.22 21.75
C ALA A 23 -11.21 15.76 22.02
N ILE A 24 -11.37 14.98 20.95
CA ILE A 24 -11.34 13.52 21.05
C ILE A 24 -10.14 13.21 21.92
N GLN A 25 -10.37 12.59 23.09
CA GLN A 25 -9.31 12.22 24.00
C GLN A 25 -8.50 11.12 23.31
N ASN A 26 -7.50 11.54 22.54
CA ASN A 26 -6.64 10.64 21.81
C ASN A 26 -5.67 10.02 22.83
N HIS A 27 -5.96 8.78 23.23
CA HIS A 27 -5.13 8.03 24.15
C HIS A 27 -3.80 7.57 23.53
N ILE A 28 -3.64 7.70 22.20
CA ILE A 28 -2.41 7.36 21.48
C ILE A 28 -1.42 8.51 21.61
N LYS A 29 -0.37 8.31 22.42
CA LYS A 29 0.71 9.30 22.63
C LYS A 29 1.89 9.12 21.68
N THR A 30 2.00 7.94 21.06
CA THR A 30 3.15 7.57 20.24
C THR A 30 2.71 6.63 19.13
N VAL A 31 3.13 6.95 17.91
CA VAL A 31 2.95 6.10 16.74
C VAL A 31 4.33 5.67 16.28
N VAL A 32 4.55 4.36 16.19
CA VAL A 32 5.76 3.78 15.60
C VAL A 32 5.38 3.23 14.25
N VAL A 33 5.99 3.77 13.20
CA VAL A 33 5.78 3.31 11.83
C VAL A 33 6.95 2.40 11.46
N LEU A 34 6.70 1.09 11.41
CA LEU A 34 7.63 0.13 10.81
C LEU A 34 7.26 -0.02 9.34
N VAL A 35 8.20 0.36 8.46
CA VAL A 35 7.99 0.22 7.03
C VAL A 35 8.88 -0.88 6.47
N MET A 36 8.27 -1.77 5.71
CA MET A 36 8.90 -2.91 5.09
C MET A 36 9.15 -2.62 3.61
N GLU A 37 10.18 -3.23 3.03
CA GLU A 37 10.58 -2.97 1.66
C GLU A 37 10.20 -4.12 0.70
N ASN A 38 9.89 -3.76 -0.55
CA ASN A 38 9.91 -4.64 -1.73
C ASN A 38 9.06 -5.92 -1.64
N ARG A 39 7.91 -5.88 -0.96
CA ARG A 39 6.94 -6.99 -0.96
C ARG A 39 5.52 -6.46 -1.09
N SER A 40 4.77 -7.02 -2.06
CA SER A 40 3.35 -6.69 -2.21
C SER A 40 2.52 -7.33 -1.09
N PHE A 41 1.32 -6.77 -0.90
CA PHE A 41 0.35 -7.30 0.07
C PHE A 41 0.08 -8.79 -0.16
N ASP A 42 -0.26 -9.19 -1.39
CA ASP A 42 -0.58 -10.59 -1.69
C ASP A 42 0.60 -11.54 -1.49
N HIS A 43 1.83 -11.05 -1.68
CA HIS A 43 3.04 -11.83 -1.47
C HIS A 43 3.24 -12.19 0.01
N MET A 44 2.91 -11.29 0.93
CA MET A 44 3.11 -11.48 2.38
C MET A 44 1.86 -11.96 3.10
N LEU A 45 0.72 -11.36 2.78
CA LEU A 45 -0.53 -11.46 3.53
C LEU A 45 -1.69 -12.04 2.72
N GLY A 46 -1.55 -12.24 1.40
CA GLY A 46 -2.64 -12.72 0.56
C GLY A 46 -3.25 -14.03 1.08
N TRP A 47 -2.42 -14.99 1.48
CA TRP A 47 -2.87 -16.27 2.01
C TRP A 47 -3.41 -16.22 3.46
N MET A 48 -3.32 -15.06 4.14
CA MET A 48 -3.91 -14.86 5.47
C MET A 48 -5.45 -14.82 5.41
N LYS A 49 -6.05 -14.67 4.21
CA LYS A 49 -7.49 -14.86 4.01
C LYS A 49 -8.00 -16.20 4.55
N LYS A 50 -7.16 -17.24 4.54
CA LYS A 50 -7.48 -18.56 5.14
C LYS A 50 -7.65 -18.50 6.66
N LEU A 51 -7.06 -17.51 7.33
CA LEU A 51 -7.17 -17.29 8.77
C LEU A 51 -8.27 -16.28 9.11
N ASN A 52 -8.38 -15.22 8.31
CA ASN A 52 -9.39 -14.19 8.46
C ASN A 52 -10.06 -13.94 7.09
N PRO A 53 -11.24 -14.50 6.83
CA PRO A 53 -11.94 -14.36 5.55
C PRO A 53 -12.28 -12.93 5.14
N ASN A 54 -12.32 -12.00 6.10
CA ASN A 54 -12.59 -10.58 5.84
C ASN A 54 -11.43 -9.88 5.13
N ILE A 55 -10.23 -10.47 5.15
CA ILE A 55 -9.09 -9.93 4.41
C ILE A 55 -9.33 -10.08 2.90
N ASN A 56 -9.12 -8.99 2.17
CA ASN A 56 -9.07 -8.95 0.72
C ASN A 56 -7.74 -9.55 0.19
N GLY A 57 -7.54 -10.84 0.46
CA GLY A 57 -6.39 -11.61 -0.02
C GLY A 57 -6.76 -12.60 -1.11
N VAL A 58 -5.84 -13.51 -1.40
CA VAL A 58 -5.96 -14.47 -2.50
C VAL A 58 -6.79 -15.70 -2.12
N THR A 59 -7.47 -16.25 -3.13
CA THR A 59 -8.31 -17.45 -3.06
C THR A 59 -7.63 -18.67 -3.68
N GLY A 60 -6.63 -18.44 -4.55
CA GLY A 60 -5.97 -19.45 -5.36
C GLY A 60 -6.52 -19.58 -6.78
N SER A 61 -7.55 -18.81 -7.14
CA SER A 61 -8.03 -18.71 -8.52
C SER A 61 -7.37 -17.58 -9.31
N GLU A 62 -6.61 -16.71 -8.66
CA GLU A 62 -5.94 -15.57 -9.28
C GLU A 62 -4.85 -16.05 -10.24
N PHE A 63 -4.76 -15.40 -11.40
CA PHE A 63 -3.77 -15.72 -12.41
C PHE A 63 -3.41 -14.50 -13.26
N ASN A 64 -2.27 -14.58 -13.93
CA ASN A 64 -1.86 -13.65 -14.97
C ASN A 64 -1.39 -14.45 -16.20
N MET A 65 -1.55 -13.87 -17.38
CA MET A 65 -1.14 -14.48 -18.65
C MET A 65 0.31 -14.11 -18.97
N LEU A 66 1.03 -14.99 -19.67
CA LEU A 66 2.38 -14.67 -20.16
C LEU A 66 2.37 -13.47 -21.10
N PHE A 67 1.36 -13.40 -21.97
CA PHE A 67 1.10 -12.27 -22.85
C PHE A 67 -0.36 -11.85 -22.68
N VAL A 68 -0.59 -10.61 -22.26
CA VAL A 68 -1.93 -10.10 -21.91
C VAL A 68 -2.86 -10.09 -23.10
N ASN A 69 -2.34 -9.80 -24.30
CA ASN A 69 -3.11 -9.75 -25.54
C ASN A 69 -3.33 -11.12 -26.21
N ASP A 70 -2.79 -12.20 -25.64
CA ASP A 70 -2.98 -13.56 -26.15
C ASP A 70 -3.70 -14.43 -25.12
N SER A 71 -4.99 -14.62 -25.36
CA SER A 71 -5.88 -15.47 -24.55
C SER A 71 -5.45 -16.94 -24.47
N LYS A 72 -4.60 -17.41 -25.40
CA LYS A 72 -4.06 -18.78 -25.44
C LYS A 72 -2.68 -18.88 -24.80
N SER A 73 -2.08 -17.77 -24.36
CA SER A 73 -0.76 -17.79 -23.74
C SER A 73 -0.78 -18.51 -22.39
N THR A 74 0.41 -18.89 -21.92
CA THR A 74 0.56 -19.65 -20.68
C THR A 74 -0.02 -18.90 -19.49
N ARG A 75 -0.87 -19.58 -18.71
CA ARG A 75 -1.41 -19.07 -17.44
C ARG A 75 -0.45 -19.36 -16.30
N PHE A 76 -0.16 -18.32 -15.51
CA PHE A 76 0.54 -18.45 -14.24
C PHE A 76 -0.45 -18.22 -13.10
N MET A 77 -0.81 -19.30 -12.41
CA MET A 77 -1.65 -19.24 -11.22
C MET A 77 -0.86 -18.69 -10.03
N PHE A 78 -1.51 -17.87 -9.21
CA PHE A 78 -0.95 -17.45 -7.93
C PHE A 78 -0.89 -18.64 -6.96
N LYS A 79 0.30 -18.91 -6.40
CA LYS A 79 0.57 -20.11 -5.59
C LYS A 79 1.16 -19.75 -4.22
N ASP A 80 1.28 -20.75 -3.37
CA ASP A 80 1.77 -20.64 -2.00
C ASP A 80 3.24 -21.10 -1.84
N LYS A 81 3.98 -21.09 -2.95
CA LYS A 81 5.35 -21.61 -3.03
C LYS A 81 6.41 -20.52 -2.94
N ALA A 82 6.07 -19.37 -2.35
CA ALA A 82 7.06 -18.31 -2.17
C ALA A 82 8.27 -18.84 -1.39
N LYS A 83 9.44 -18.40 -1.85
CA LYS A 83 10.74 -18.66 -1.27
C LYS A 83 11.27 -17.34 -0.70
N HIS A 84 12.23 -17.42 0.21
CA HIS A 84 12.98 -16.27 0.72
C HIS A 84 13.99 -15.74 -0.32
N VAL A 85 13.54 -15.62 -1.56
CA VAL A 85 14.21 -14.91 -2.64
C VAL A 85 13.51 -13.58 -2.79
N ASN A 86 14.25 -12.52 -3.13
CA ASN A 86 13.67 -11.21 -3.40
C ASN A 86 13.54 -11.05 -4.92
N PRO A 87 12.42 -11.44 -5.56
CA PRO A 87 12.19 -11.09 -6.94
C PRO A 87 12.16 -9.56 -7.03
N ASN A 88 12.96 -9.01 -7.92
CA ASN A 88 13.06 -7.58 -8.15
C ASN A 88 12.45 -7.26 -9.52
N PRO A 89 11.11 -7.26 -9.67
CA PRO A 89 10.46 -6.88 -10.92
C PRO A 89 10.74 -5.39 -11.23
N GLY A 90 10.28 -4.91 -12.38
CA GLY A 90 10.54 -3.52 -12.75
C GLY A 90 9.78 -2.54 -11.85
N HIS A 91 10.46 -1.47 -11.45
CA HIS A 91 9.92 -0.43 -10.55
C HIS A 91 9.84 0.96 -11.21
N THR A 92 10.07 1.03 -12.53
CA THR A 92 9.83 2.26 -13.28
C THR A 92 8.34 2.48 -13.49
N PHE A 93 7.93 3.72 -13.76
CA PHE A 93 6.54 4.05 -14.05
C PHE A 93 5.96 3.17 -15.18
N ASP A 94 6.69 3.00 -16.27
CA ASP A 94 6.27 2.14 -17.39
C ASP A 94 6.11 0.68 -16.97
N ALA A 95 7.03 0.17 -16.12
CA ALA A 95 6.96 -1.19 -15.63
C ALA A 95 5.73 -1.39 -14.74
N ILE A 96 5.48 -0.47 -13.81
CA ILE A 96 4.30 -0.57 -12.93
C ILE A 96 3.00 -0.37 -13.72
N SER A 97 2.99 0.54 -14.70
CA SER A 97 1.84 0.70 -15.62
C SER A 97 1.58 -0.60 -16.37
N GLU A 98 2.62 -1.25 -16.89
CA GLU A 98 2.48 -2.55 -17.54
C GLU A 98 1.96 -3.63 -16.59
N GLN A 99 2.43 -3.69 -15.34
CA GLN A 99 1.94 -4.64 -14.36
C GLN A 99 0.44 -4.45 -14.04
N ILE A 100 0.04 -3.20 -13.79
CA ILE A 100 -1.33 -2.83 -13.37
C ILE A 100 -2.32 -2.90 -14.54
N PHE A 101 -1.94 -2.42 -15.73
CA PHE A 101 -2.85 -2.24 -16.87
C PHE A 101 -2.63 -3.26 -17.99
N GLY A 102 -1.59 -4.09 -17.90
CA GLY A 102 -1.19 -5.00 -18.98
C GLY A 102 -0.54 -4.30 -20.18
N SER A 103 -0.34 -2.99 -20.08
CA SER A 103 0.19 -2.11 -21.12
C SER A 103 0.96 -0.96 -20.47
N LYS A 104 2.02 -0.51 -21.12
CA LYS A 104 2.76 0.71 -20.71
C LYS A 104 1.96 1.98 -20.98
N ASN A 105 0.98 1.90 -21.88
CA ASN A 105 0.18 3.03 -22.35
C ASN A 105 -1.28 2.84 -21.96
N GLY A 106 -1.88 3.91 -21.46
CA GLY A 106 -3.29 3.97 -21.10
C GLY A 106 -3.57 3.52 -19.67
N PHE A 107 -4.71 3.97 -19.16
CA PHE A 107 -5.24 3.63 -17.85
C PHE A 107 -6.64 3.06 -18.05
N ALA A 108 -6.97 2.02 -17.30
CA ALA A 108 -8.30 1.42 -17.27
C ALA A 108 -8.87 1.52 -15.85
N ASP A 109 -10.18 1.74 -15.75
CA ASP A 109 -10.90 1.75 -14.48
C ASP A 109 -12.11 0.81 -14.57
N PRO A 110 -12.16 -0.30 -13.79
CA PRO A 110 -11.13 -0.73 -12.86
C PRO A 110 -9.85 -1.21 -13.55
N ALA A 111 -8.71 -1.06 -12.86
CA ALA A 111 -7.44 -1.58 -13.34
C ALA A 111 -7.47 -3.12 -13.42
N PRO A 112 -7.02 -3.73 -14.53
CA PRO A 112 -7.17 -5.17 -14.75
C PRO A 112 -6.16 -6.04 -13.96
N MET A 113 -5.06 -5.48 -13.47
CA MET A 113 -4.05 -6.17 -12.64
C MET A 113 -3.48 -7.45 -13.29
N ASN A 114 -3.30 -7.43 -14.61
CA ASN A 114 -3.07 -8.63 -15.42
C ASN A 114 -1.70 -8.72 -16.10
N GLY A 115 -0.80 -7.74 -15.91
CA GLY A 115 0.48 -7.67 -16.61
C GLY A 115 1.71 -8.05 -15.79
N PHE A 116 1.57 -8.52 -14.55
CA PHE A 116 2.70 -8.85 -13.67
C PHE A 116 3.64 -9.90 -14.28
N VAL A 117 3.06 -10.94 -14.88
CA VAL A 117 3.81 -12.02 -15.52
C VAL A 117 4.50 -11.55 -16.79
N GLN A 118 3.78 -10.81 -17.65
CA GLN A 118 4.33 -10.25 -18.89
C GLN A 118 5.53 -9.34 -18.60
N GLN A 119 5.38 -8.45 -17.62
CA GLN A 119 6.44 -7.53 -17.23
C GLN A 119 7.64 -8.28 -16.63
N ALA A 120 7.42 -9.25 -15.74
CA ALA A 120 8.49 -10.09 -15.19
C ALA A 120 9.22 -10.90 -16.29
N HIS A 121 8.48 -11.45 -17.26
CA HIS A 121 9.05 -12.15 -18.42
C HIS A 121 9.83 -11.20 -19.36
N SER A 122 9.50 -9.90 -19.38
CA SER A 122 10.28 -8.92 -20.13
C SER A 122 11.71 -8.77 -19.57
N ILE A 123 11.88 -8.92 -18.25
CA ILE A 123 13.17 -8.85 -17.54
C ILE A 123 13.90 -10.19 -17.58
N ASP A 124 13.19 -11.29 -17.35
CA ASP A 124 13.75 -12.65 -17.32
C ASP A 124 12.98 -13.59 -18.25
N LYS A 125 13.58 -13.87 -19.40
CA LYS A 125 13.00 -14.75 -20.43
C LYS A 125 12.91 -16.22 -20.00
N SER A 126 13.53 -16.62 -18.89
CA SER A 126 13.47 -17.99 -18.38
C SER A 126 12.18 -18.32 -17.61
N ASN A 127 11.27 -17.35 -17.43
CA ASN A 127 10.05 -17.44 -16.64
C ASN A 127 10.24 -17.62 -15.12
N LYS A 128 11.47 -17.74 -14.61
CA LYS A 128 11.70 -17.89 -13.17
C LYS A 128 11.23 -16.67 -12.39
N MET A 129 11.44 -15.46 -12.91
CA MET A 129 10.91 -14.25 -12.29
C MET A 129 9.38 -14.23 -12.29
N ALA A 130 8.75 -14.59 -13.41
CA ALA A 130 7.30 -14.67 -13.53
C ALA A 130 6.70 -15.67 -12.51
N GLU A 131 7.34 -16.83 -12.34
CA GLU A 131 6.97 -17.77 -11.29
C GLU A 131 7.12 -17.15 -9.90
N ASN A 132 8.23 -16.49 -9.59
CA ASN A 132 8.47 -15.90 -8.27
C ASN A 132 7.47 -14.78 -7.92
N VAL A 133 7.08 -13.95 -8.89
CA VAL A 133 6.09 -12.88 -8.72
C VAL A 133 4.70 -13.46 -8.43
N MET A 134 4.33 -14.58 -9.08
CA MET A 134 3.04 -15.25 -8.89
C MET A 134 3.04 -16.25 -7.72
N ASN A 135 3.75 -15.93 -6.64
CA ASN A 135 3.76 -16.75 -5.42
C ASN A 135 3.70 -15.87 -4.17
N GLY A 136 2.99 -16.33 -3.15
CA GLY A 136 2.94 -15.70 -1.83
C GLY A 136 3.33 -16.67 -0.70
N PHE A 137 3.66 -16.12 0.46
CA PHE A 137 3.98 -16.91 1.65
C PHE A 137 2.72 -17.45 2.30
N THR A 138 2.76 -18.71 2.73
CA THR A 138 1.74 -19.24 3.64
C THR A 138 1.90 -18.62 5.03
N PRO A 139 0.83 -18.55 5.84
CA PRO A 139 0.91 -17.97 7.18
C PRO A 139 2.03 -18.55 8.06
N ASN A 140 2.31 -19.85 7.92
CA ASN A 140 3.33 -20.52 8.73
C ASN A 140 4.77 -20.16 8.31
N LYS A 141 5.00 -19.69 7.09
CA LYS A 141 6.33 -19.22 6.64
C LYS A 141 6.65 -17.80 7.13
N VAL A 142 5.63 -17.05 7.54
CA VAL A 142 5.75 -15.66 8.01
C VAL A 142 5.05 -15.50 9.36
N ALA A 143 5.50 -16.29 10.34
CA ALA A 143 4.82 -16.48 11.63
C ALA A 143 4.57 -15.17 12.41
N VAL A 144 5.49 -14.20 12.33
CA VAL A 144 5.30 -12.88 12.97
C VAL A 144 4.10 -12.15 12.36
N TYR A 145 4.01 -12.10 11.03
CA TYR A 145 2.87 -11.48 10.34
C TYR A 145 1.56 -12.22 10.63
N LYS A 146 1.60 -13.56 10.68
CA LYS A 146 0.44 -14.36 11.08
C LYS A 146 -0.10 -13.91 12.44
N THR A 147 0.78 -13.73 13.43
CA THR A 147 0.38 -13.24 14.76
C THR A 147 -0.18 -11.82 14.70
N LEU A 148 0.48 -10.91 13.98
CA LEU A 148 0.02 -9.52 13.85
C LEU A 148 -1.39 -9.46 13.23
N VAL A 149 -1.62 -10.16 12.14
CA VAL A 149 -2.93 -10.25 11.47
C VAL A 149 -4.01 -10.84 12.38
N SER A 150 -3.63 -11.77 13.25
CA SER A 150 -4.58 -12.44 14.15
C SER A 150 -4.93 -11.62 15.40
N GLN A 151 -4.11 -10.64 15.76
CA GLN A 151 -4.23 -9.92 17.04
C GLN A 151 -4.49 -8.42 16.86
N PHE A 152 -4.29 -7.89 15.65
CA PHE A 152 -4.42 -6.47 15.35
C PHE A 152 -5.23 -6.24 14.07
N ALA A 153 -5.66 -4.99 13.88
CA ALA A 153 -6.33 -4.57 12.66
C ALA A 153 -5.38 -4.63 11.46
N VAL A 154 -5.93 -5.01 10.30
CA VAL A 154 -5.23 -5.06 9.02
C VAL A 154 -5.92 -4.11 8.05
N PHE A 155 -5.15 -3.24 7.41
CA PHE A 155 -5.60 -2.44 6.28
C PHE A 155 -5.19 -3.18 5.00
N ASP A 156 -6.17 -3.65 4.23
CA ASP A 156 -5.97 -4.51 3.06
C ASP A 156 -6.34 -3.83 1.73
N ARG A 157 -6.55 -2.51 1.77
CA ARG A 157 -6.83 -1.63 0.62
C ARG A 157 -6.03 -0.32 0.70
N LEU A 158 -4.85 -0.38 1.33
CA LEU A 158 -3.92 0.74 1.34
C LEU A 158 -3.09 0.68 0.05
N VAL A 159 -3.21 1.71 -0.79
CA VAL A 159 -2.45 1.84 -2.04
C VAL A 159 -1.45 3.00 -1.91
N TYR A 160 -0.30 2.88 -2.56
CA TYR A 160 0.69 3.96 -2.59
C TYR A 160 0.22 5.08 -3.52
N THR A 161 0.41 6.33 -3.09
CA THR A 161 0.03 7.53 -3.85
C THR A 161 0.78 7.65 -5.18
N PHE A 162 2.01 7.13 -5.23
CA PHE A 162 2.82 7.10 -6.45
C PHE A 162 3.35 5.69 -6.72
N TYR A 163 3.10 5.23 -7.94
CA TYR A 163 3.49 3.91 -8.45
C TYR A 163 4.98 3.81 -8.81
N THR A 164 5.87 4.46 -8.06
CA THR A 164 7.32 4.54 -8.36
C THR A 164 8.16 4.14 -7.17
N PHE A 165 9.49 4.16 -7.33
CA PHE A 165 10.52 3.78 -6.36
C PHE A 165 10.12 3.93 -4.89
N THR A 166 10.54 2.95 -4.09
CA THR A 166 10.32 2.88 -2.64
C THR A 166 10.59 4.23 -1.96
N THR A 167 11.71 4.88 -2.29
CA THR A 167 12.11 6.19 -1.75
C THR A 167 11.07 7.29 -1.94
N ILE A 168 10.35 7.30 -3.06
CA ILE A 168 9.29 8.29 -3.35
C ILE A 168 8.04 7.94 -2.53
N SER A 169 7.67 6.67 -2.47
CA SER A 169 6.57 6.21 -1.61
C SER A 169 6.81 6.54 -0.12
N PHE A 170 8.07 6.42 0.33
CA PHE A 170 8.51 6.82 1.67
C PHE A 170 8.44 8.33 1.90
N PHE A 171 8.79 9.13 0.90
CA PHE A 171 8.75 10.59 1.00
C PHE A 171 7.33 11.07 1.30
N PHE A 172 6.30 10.51 0.65
CA PHE A 172 4.91 10.96 0.89
C PHE A 172 4.38 10.64 2.30
N PHE A 173 4.78 9.51 2.91
CA PHE A 173 4.46 9.26 4.32
C PHE A 173 5.08 10.27 5.30
N HIS A 174 6.13 11.00 4.87
CA HIS A 174 6.80 12.01 5.69
C HIS A 174 6.20 13.42 5.53
N TYR A 175 5.41 13.68 4.47
CA TYR A 175 4.87 15.00 4.15
C TYR A 175 3.35 15.13 4.27
N ASP A 176 2.63 14.10 4.71
CA ASP A 176 1.22 14.23 5.10
C ASP A 176 1.11 14.61 6.61
N LEU A 177 1.07 15.91 6.89
CA LEU A 177 0.54 16.53 8.11
C LEU A 177 -0.54 17.55 7.75
#